data_AF-A0A101I6Q4-F1
#
_entry.id   AF-A0A101I6Q4-F1
#
_cell.length_a   1.000
_cell.length_b   1.000
_cell.length_c   1.000
_cell.angle_alpha   90.00
_cell.angle_beta   90.00
_cell.angle_gamma   90.00
#
_symmetry.space_group_name_H-M   'P 1'
#
loop_
_entity.id
_entity.type
_entity.pdbx_description
1 polymer ?
#
loop_
_entity_poly.entity_id
_entity_poly.type
_entity_poly.pdbx_seq_one_letter_code
_entity_poly.pdbx_strand_id
1 'polypeptide(L)'
;MKKFMAILLLAVLITSFAHSQRLLPQDSARFISIVTEGTFNNFPDKLIGESFESFFEVTRWKYSRVGIENFVEFTGTFTDENNETTTVTMRFSVKEEDSTFLMDYWEINGVPQDNANQFAFLEKIFLPDRADVAISIVKDGYFYDFPDKFIGESFSVFFIDGYWDYFVSSDNLDVVEFVGSFYNENGLAQAVFQFVVDVEQRTFEVEYLGIDDVTQDETMIDTMLNSIFATKIAVVKNSYFDVYYNWMTLGEAFDGFFYDAYWDYFVSTDDFDIVEFHGSFDLGGIPAEVLVQFEVYDDGSFDLYYWEIDGYYESVNAFYLLLELIYY
;
A
#
# COMPACT_ATOMS: atom_id res chain seq x y z
N MET A 1 -36.87 -27.36 64.96
CA MET A 1 -37.50 -28.07 63.84
C MET A 1 -37.16 -27.37 62.54
N LYS A 2 -36.42 -28.08 61.69
CA LYS A 2 -36.13 -27.91 60.26
C LYS A 2 -36.94 -26.82 59.52
N LYS A 3 -36.23 -25.96 58.78
CA LYS A 3 -36.15 -26.06 57.30
C LYS A 3 -34.79 -25.59 56.81
N PHE A 4 -34.08 -26.55 56.22
CA PHE A 4 -32.93 -26.38 55.34
C PHE A 4 -33.36 -25.64 54.07
N MET A 5 -32.52 -24.73 53.57
CA MET A 5 -32.30 -24.62 52.14
C MET A 5 -30.84 -24.24 51.91
N ALA A 6 -30.09 -25.21 51.40
CA ALA A 6 -28.75 -25.03 50.87
C ALA A 6 -28.87 -24.61 49.40
N ILE A 7 -28.10 -23.60 48.98
CA ILE A 7 -27.66 -23.48 47.60
C ILE A 7 -26.15 -23.20 47.61
N LEU A 8 -25.46 -24.17 47.02
CA LEU A 8 -24.07 -24.27 46.60
C LEU A 8 -23.40 -22.92 46.26
N LEU A 9 -22.27 -22.61 46.91
CA LEU A 9 -21.25 -21.70 46.38
C LEU A 9 -20.15 -22.56 45.78
N LEU A 10 -20.10 -22.57 44.45
CA LEU A 10 -19.07 -23.23 43.65
C LEU A 10 -17.75 -22.49 43.87
N ALA A 11 -16.85 -23.05 44.67
CA ALA A 11 -15.48 -22.58 44.78
C ALA A 11 -14.72 -22.99 43.51
N VAL A 12 -14.66 -22.09 42.51
CA VAL A 12 -13.71 -22.20 41.41
C VAL A 12 -12.34 -21.88 41.99
N LEU A 13 -11.54 -22.92 42.19
CA LEU A 13 -10.09 -22.83 42.40
C LEU A 13 -9.47 -22.28 41.11
N ILE A 14 -9.35 -20.96 41.02
CA ILE A 14 -8.39 -20.33 40.11
C ILE A 14 -7.03 -20.57 40.75
N THR A 15 -6.36 -21.64 40.32
CA THR A 15 -4.92 -21.77 40.53
C THR A 15 -4.27 -20.71 39.64
N SER A 16 -3.98 -19.55 40.22
CA SER A 16 -3.11 -18.58 39.59
C SER A 16 -1.75 -19.24 39.43
N PHE A 17 -1.42 -19.63 38.21
CA PHE A 17 -0.03 -19.71 37.78
C PHE A 17 0.50 -18.27 37.82
N ALA A 18 0.96 -17.85 39.00
CA ALA A 18 1.81 -16.68 39.13
C ALA A 18 3.16 -17.05 38.50
N HIS A 19 3.23 -17.04 37.17
CA HIS A 19 4.50 -16.83 36.49
C HIS A 19 4.98 -15.45 36.97
N SER A 20 6.15 -15.43 37.60
CA SER A 20 6.80 -14.22 38.05
C SER A 20 7.16 -13.37 36.82
N GLN A 21 6.23 -12.57 36.33
CA GLN A 21 6.56 -11.40 35.53
C GLN A 21 7.24 -10.43 36.50
N ARG A 22 8.58 -10.41 36.48
CA ARG A 22 9.33 -9.27 36.99
C ARG A 22 8.78 -8.03 36.29
N LEU A 23 8.08 -7.18 37.02
CA LEU A 23 7.73 -5.84 36.54
C LEU A 23 9.04 -5.18 36.10
N LEU A 24 9.15 -4.90 34.79
CA LEU A 24 10.27 -4.13 34.26
C LEU A 24 10.25 -2.74 34.93
N PRO A 25 11.41 -2.13 35.23
CA PRO A 25 11.44 -0.73 35.64
C PRO A 25 10.65 0.12 34.64
N GLN A 26 9.88 1.11 35.11
CA GLN A 26 9.02 1.94 34.27
C GLN A 26 9.76 2.56 33.08
N ASP A 27 11.01 2.98 33.29
CA ASP A 27 11.88 3.52 32.25
C ASP A 27 12.17 2.49 31.15
N SER A 28 12.34 1.21 31.50
CA SER A 28 12.62 0.14 30.54
C SER A 28 11.41 -0.17 29.65
N ALA A 29 10.20 -0.14 30.21
CA ALA A 29 8.96 -0.40 29.45
C ALA A 29 8.73 0.65 28.36
N ARG A 30 9.05 1.91 28.65
CA ARG A 30 8.89 3.02 27.70
C ARG A 30 9.81 2.91 26.49
N PHE A 31 11.08 2.52 26.66
CA PHE A 31 11.97 2.36 25.49
C PHE A 31 11.55 1.17 24.64
N ILE A 32 11.12 0.08 25.26
CA ILE A 32 10.59 -1.08 24.53
C ILE A 32 9.34 -0.68 23.74
N SER A 33 8.41 0.09 24.33
CA SER A 33 7.18 0.51 23.65
C SER A 33 7.44 1.36 22.41
N ILE A 34 8.43 2.26 22.43
CA ILE A 34 8.83 3.04 21.24
C ILE A 34 9.14 2.12 20.04
N VAL A 35 9.76 0.96 20.29
CA VAL A 35 10.07 0.00 19.22
C VAL A 35 8.85 -0.88 18.91
N THR A 36 8.21 -1.47 19.91
CA THR A 36 7.14 -2.45 19.68
C THR A 36 5.86 -1.83 19.11
N GLU A 37 5.56 -0.57 19.44
CA GLU A 37 4.44 0.20 18.90
C GLU A 37 4.83 1.01 17.65
N GLY A 38 6.08 0.91 17.21
CA GLY A 38 6.57 1.51 15.98
C GLY A 38 6.41 0.60 14.77
N THR A 39 6.72 1.15 13.60
CA THR A 39 6.70 0.46 12.31
C THR A 39 8.01 0.67 11.55
N PHE A 40 8.32 -0.21 10.61
CA PHE A 40 9.40 0.05 9.64
C PHE A 40 8.83 0.84 8.46
N ASN A 41 9.64 1.72 7.85
CA ASN A 41 9.18 2.51 6.70
C ASN A 41 8.64 1.66 5.54
N ASN A 42 9.19 0.46 5.34
CA ASN A 42 8.73 -0.45 4.28
C ASN A 42 7.49 -1.26 4.69
N PHE A 43 7.07 -1.19 5.96
CA PHE A 43 5.90 -1.88 6.51
C PHE A 43 5.10 -0.90 7.39
N PRO A 44 4.61 0.22 6.84
CA PRO A 44 4.11 1.36 7.63
C PRO A 44 2.84 1.02 8.44
N ASP A 45 2.09 0.00 8.03
CA ASP A 45 0.83 -0.43 8.66
C ASP A 45 0.99 -1.64 9.60
N LYS A 46 2.22 -2.10 9.84
CA LYS A 46 2.50 -3.30 10.64
C LYS A 46 3.34 -2.96 11.86
N LEU A 47 2.75 -3.07 13.05
CA LEU A 47 3.47 -2.89 14.30
C LEU A 47 4.55 -3.96 14.49
N ILE A 48 5.75 -3.54 14.86
CA ILE A 48 6.90 -4.45 15.08
C ILE A 48 6.58 -5.47 16.16
N GLY A 49 6.02 -5.01 17.29
CA GLY A 49 5.68 -5.88 18.41
C GLY A 49 4.71 -6.98 18.01
N GLU A 50 3.58 -6.62 17.41
CA GLU A 50 2.55 -7.59 17.00
C GLU A 50 3.08 -8.59 15.98
N SER A 51 3.82 -8.12 14.98
CA SER A 51 4.38 -8.97 13.92
C SER A 51 5.44 -9.93 14.49
N PHE A 52 6.28 -9.47 15.42
CA PHE A 52 7.30 -10.31 16.05
C PHE A 52 6.68 -11.36 16.97
N GLU A 53 5.68 -10.98 17.79
CA GLU A 53 4.97 -11.95 18.65
C GLU A 53 4.15 -12.96 17.82
N SER A 54 3.74 -12.61 16.60
CA SER A 54 3.06 -13.53 15.68
C SER A 54 4.02 -14.50 14.99
N PHE A 55 5.21 -14.05 14.61
CA PHE A 55 6.16 -14.85 13.83
C PHE A 55 7.06 -15.75 14.70
N PHE A 56 7.55 -15.23 15.83
CA PHE A 56 8.52 -15.94 16.67
C PHE A 56 7.83 -16.75 17.78
N GLU A 57 8.36 -17.95 18.05
CA GLU A 57 7.82 -18.89 19.04
C GLU A 57 8.16 -18.50 20.48
N VAL A 58 9.40 -18.05 20.72
CA VAL A 58 9.88 -17.61 22.04
C VAL A 58 10.51 -16.25 21.89
N THR A 59 9.84 -15.23 22.43
CA THR A 59 10.24 -13.83 22.31
C THR A 59 10.81 -13.28 23.61
N ARG A 60 11.74 -12.34 23.49
CA ARG A 60 12.25 -11.56 24.61
C ARG A 60 12.68 -10.17 24.15
N TRP A 61 12.15 -9.17 24.84
CA TRP A 61 12.58 -7.79 24.74
C TRP A 61 13.42 -7.39 25.94
N LYS A 62 14.49 -6.63 25.70
CA LYS A 62 15.39 -6.15 26.75
C LYS A 62 15.88 -4.75 26.44
N TYR A 63 15.62 -3.83 27.35
CA TYR A 63 16.24 -2.51 27.34
C TYR A 63 17.64 -2.55 27.99
N SER A 64 18.57 -1.78 27.44
CA SER A 64 19.85 -1.48 28.06
C SER A 64 20.32 -0.06 27.70
N ARG A 65 21.21 0.50 28.54
CA ARG A 65 21.82 1.80 28.32
C ARG A 65 23.33 1.66 28.31
N VAL A 66 23.98 2.18 27.27
CA VAL A 66 25.45 2.20 27.16
C VAL A 66 25.89 3.66 27.02
N GLY A 67 26.47 4.20 28.08
CA GLY A 67 26.77 5.63 28.15
C GLY A 67 25.49 6.48 28.08
N ILE A 68 25.36 7.27 27.01
CA ILE A 68 24.18 8.13 26.77
C ILE A 68 23.16 7.50 25.82
N GLU A 69 23.48 6.37 25.21
CA GLU A 69 22.64 5.73 24.19
C GLU A 69 21.72 4.68 24.81
N ASN A 70 20.50 4.63 24.30
CA ASN A 70 19.45 3.70 24.71
C ASN A 70 19.30 2.64 23.64
N PHE A 71 19.34 1.37 24.06
CA PHE A 71 19.18 0.23 23.17
C PHE A 71 18.02 -0.64 23.62
N VAL A 72 17.26 -1.12 22.65
CA VAL A 72 16.30 -2.20 22.81
C VAL A 72 16.82 -3.38 22.02
N GLU A 73 16.91 -4.53 22.67
CA GLU A 73 17.33 -5.78 22.07
C GLU A 73 16.13 -6.73 22.06
N PHE A 74 15.82 -7.24 20.88
CA PHE A 74 14.89 -8.34 20.68
C PHE A 74 15.66 -9.65 20.52
N THR A 75 15.15 -10.73 21.09
CA THR A 75 15.58 -12.09 20.76
C THR A 75 14.33 -12.94 20.52
N GLY A 76 14.31 -13.65 19.39
CA GLY A 76 13.21 -14.51 18.97
C GLY A 76 13.73 -15.86 18.48
N THR A 77 12.92 -16.91 18.61
CA THR A 77 13.18 -18.20 17.95
C THR A 77 12.11 -18.51 16.92
N PHE A 78 12.49 -19.10 15.80
CA PHE A 78 11.57 -19.60 14.77
C PHE A 78 12.08 -20.92 14.19
N THR A 79 11.20 -21.70 13.58
CA THR A 79 11.57 -22.91 12.85
C THR A 79 11.89 -22.54 11.40
N ASP A 80 13.10 -22.85 10.94
CA ASP A 80 13.54 -22.54 9.57
C ASP A 80 13.10 -23.59 8.53
N GLU A 81 13.50 -23.39 7.27
CA GLU A 81 13.16 -24.24 6.12
C GLU A 81 13.68 -25.68 6.26
N ASN A 82 14.71 -25.91 7.07
CA ASN A 82 15.23 -27.25 7.38
C ASN A 82 14.56 -27.88 8.60
N ASN A 83 13.52 -27.21 9.13
CA ASN A 83 12.83 -27.59 10.35
C ASN A 83 13.76 -27.59 11.59
N GLU A 84 14.76 -26.70 11.59
CA GLU A 84 15.66 -26.45 12.72
C GLU A 84 15.24 -25.19 13.48
N THR A 85 15.41 -25.21 14.82
CA THR A 85 15.15 -24.03 15.64
C THR A 85 16.29 -23.03 15.46
N THR A 86 15.97 -21.90 14.86
CA THR A 86 16.89 -20.79 14.63
C THR A 86 16.57 -19.63 15.56
N THR A 87 17.61 -18.97 16.09
CA THR A 87 17.50 -17.79 16.95
C THR A 87 17.89 -16.54 16.18
N VAL A 88 17.09 -15.49 16.28
CA VAL A 88 17.45 -14.15 15.82
C VAL A 88 17.65 -13.22 17.01
N THR A 89 18.63 -12.34 16.92
CA THR A 89 18.77 -11.19 17.82
C THR A 89 18.83 -9.92 17.00
N MET A 90 18.03 -8.92 17.37
CA MET A 90 18.00 -7.60 16.72
C MET A 90 18.21 -6.51 17.77
N ARG A 91 18.97 -5.49 17.42
CA ARG A 91 19.20 -4.33 18.30
C ARG A 91 18.75 -3.05 17.63
N PHE A 92 18.04 -2.25 18.40
CA PHE A 92 17.48 -0.97 18.03
C PHE A 92 18.12 0.13 18.89
N SER A 93 18.75 1.11 18.23
CA SER A 93 19.09 2.39 18.87
C SER A 93 17.84 3.25 18.99
N VAL A 94 17.52 3.75 20.18
CA VAL A 94 16.28 4.49 20.45
C VAL A 94 16.57 5.94 20.84
N LYS A 95 15.89 6.88 20.17
CA LYS A 95 15.89 8.32 20.49
C LYS A 95 14.58 8.68 21.18
N GLU A 96 14.67 8.94 22.47
CA GLU A 96 13.51 9.23 23.32
C GLU A 96 12.78 10.51 22.93
N GLU A 97 13.52 11.59 22.65
CA GLU A 97 12.97 12.92 22.41
C GLU A 97 12.04 12.94 21.20
N ASP A 98 12.36 12.12 20.19
CA ASP A 98 11.62 12.05 18.92
C ASP A 98 10.70 10.81 18.83
N SER A 99 10.72 9.93 19.84
CA SER A 99 10.10 8.59 19.78
C SER A 99 10.49 7.80 18.51
N THR A 100 11.76 7.90 18.10
CA THR A 100 12.28 7.20 16.90
C THR A 100 13.28 6.11 17.27
N PHE A 101 13.49 5.18 16.36
CA PHE A 101 14.48 4.13 16.50
C PHE A 101 15.15 3.78 15.17
N LEU A 102 16.31 3.13 15.25
CA LEU A 102 17.04 2.56 14.12
C LEU A 102 17.47 1.13 14.46
N MET A 103 17.14 0.16 13.61
CA MET A 103 17.70 -1.17 13.72
C MET A 103 19.15 -1.15 13.20
N ASP A 104 20.11 -1.25 14.10
CA ASP A 104 21.53 -1.05 13.80
C ASP A 104 22.36 -2.35 13.83
N TYR A 105 21.74 -3.46 14.25
CA TYR A 105 22.38 -4.76 14.35
C TYR A 105 21.36 -5.87 14.30
N TRP A 106 21.71 -6.96 13.61
CA TRP A 106 20.98 -8.21 13.72
C TRP A 106 21.92 -9.40 13.50
N GLU A 107 21.58 -10.53 14.09
CA GLU A 107 22.31 -11.79 13.97
C GLU A 107 21.35 -12.98 13.91
N ILE A 108 21.77 -14.02 13.21
CA ILE A 108 21.10 -15.32 13.16
C ILE A 108 22.04 -16.36 13.77
N ASN A 109 21.58 -17.09 14.77
CA ASN A 109 22.36 -18.09 15.50
C ASN A 109 23.73 -17.58 15.99
N GLY A 110 23.77 -16.30 16.44
CA GLY A 110 24.99 -15.65 16.91
C GLY A 110 25.94 -15.16 15.81
N VAL A 111 25.55 -15.27 14.54
CA VAL A 111 26.31 -14.79 13.39
C VAL A 111 25.73 -13.46 12.92
N PRO A 112 26.47 -12.33 13.05
CA PRO A 112 26.04 -11.03 12.56
C PRO A 112 25.69 -11.10 11.07
N GLN A 113 24.57 -10.48 10.71
CA GLN A 113 24.10 -10.38 9.34
C GLN A 113 24.36 -8.96 8.80
N ASP A 114 24.51 -8.83 7.48
CA ASP A 114 24.58 -7.53 6.82
C ASP A 114 23.19 -7.00 6.45
N ASN A 115 23.13 -5.81 5.87
CA ASN A 115 21.86 -5.19 5.48
C ASN A 115 21.31 -5.75 4.16
N ALA A 116 22.07 -6.54 3.38
CA ALA A 116 21.62 -7.00 2.07
C ALA A 116 20.42 -7.96 2.17
N ASN A 117 20.42 -8.81 3.21
CA ASN A 117 19.34 -9.78 3.45
C ASN A 117 18.30 -9.30 4.45
N GLN A 118 18.45 -8.09 4.99
CA GLN A 118 17.59 -7.59 6.06
C GLN A 118 16.14 -7.43 5.59
N PHE A 119 15.93 -6.83 4.42
CA PHE A 119 14.59 -6.62 3.88
C PHE A 119 13.85 -7.94 3.66
N ALA A 120 14.49 -8.91 2.97
CA ALA A 120 13.92 -10.22 2.72
C ALA A 120 13.59 -10.99 4.02
N PHE A 121 14.39 -10.83 5.07
CA PHE A 121 14.10 -11.44 6.35
C PHE A 121 12.93 -10.76 7.08
N LEU A 122 12.90 -9.42 7.12
CA LEU A 122 11.79 -8.68 7.72
C LEU A 122 10.48 -8.97 6.97
N GLU A 123 10.51 -9.10 5.66
CA GLU A 123 9.33 -9.44 4.88
C GLU A 123 8.68 -10.76 5.33
N LYS A 124 9.46 -11.82 5.60
CA LYS A 124 8.93 -13.08 6.16
C LYS A 124 8.17 -12.88 7.47
N ILE A 125 8.53 -11.86 8.25
CA ILE A 125 7.92 -11.53 9.54
C ILE A 125 6.65 -10.69 9.35
N PHE A 126 6.72 -9.68 8.48
CA PHE A 126 5.67 -8.67 8.34
C PHE A 126 4.61 -9.04 7.29
N LEU A 127 4.96 -9.91 6.34
CA LEU A 127 4.12 -10.51 5.30
C LEU A 127 4.27 -12.05 5.38
N PRO A 128 3.76 -12.69 6.44
CA PRO A 128 3.96 -14.13 6.64
C PRO A 128 3.11 -14.99 5.69
N ASP A 129 2.11 -14.42 5.01
CA ASP A 129 1.35 -15.11 3.99
C ASP A 129 2.06 -14.98 2.64
N ARG A 130 2.31 -16.12 1.99
CA ARG A 130 2.87 -16.19 0.64
C ARG A 130 2.02 -15.39 -0.36
N ALA A 131 0.71 -15.32 -0.14
CA ALA A 131 -0.20 -14.48 -0.91
C ALA A 131 0.16 -12.99 -0.80
N ASP A 132 0.34 -12.48 0.42
CA ASP A 132 0.67 -11.08 0.66
C ASP A 132 2.03 -10.70 0.05
N VAL A 133 3.02 -11.60 0.13
CA VAL A 133 4.34 -11.41 -0.50
C VAL A 133 4.24 -11.41 -2.02
N ALA A 134 3.51 -12.34 -2.62
CA ALA A 134 3.36 -12.38 -4.07
C ALA A 134 2.67 -11.11 -4.59
N ILE A 135 1.60 -10.68 -3.92
CA ILE A 135 0.88 -9.45 -4.27
C ILE A 135 1.78 -8.22 -4.13
N SER A 136 2.60 -8.12 -3.08
CA SER A 136 3.52 -6.97 -2.92
C SER A 136 4.59 -6.91 -3.99
N ILE A 137 5.15 -8.07 -4.41
CA ILE A 137 6.13 -8.14 -5.51
C ILE A 137 5.57 -7.50 -6.79
N VAL A 138 4.30 -7.73 -7.10
CA VAL A 138 3.67 -7.12 -8.27
C VAL A 138 3.32 -5.65 -8.02
N LYS A 139 2.65 -5.33 -6.92
CA LYS A 139 2.18 -3.96 -6.63
C LYS A 139 3.32 -2.95 -6.51
N ASP A 140 4.41 -3.34 -5.84
CA ASP A 140 5.60 -2.52 -5.62
C ASP A 140 6.62 -2.68 -6.77
N GLY A 141 6.28 -3.50 -7.77
CA GLY A 141 7.04 -3.70 -8.98
C GLY A 141 6.85 -2.59 -10.00
N TYR A 142 7.69 -2.64 -11.04
CA TYR A 142 7.64 -1.76 -12.21
C TYR A 142 7.92 -2.57 -13.47
N PHE A 143 7.34 -2.13 -14.59
CA PHE A 143 7.67 -2.68 -15.90
C PHE A 143 8.98 -2.07 -16.41
N TYR A 144 9.72 -2.83 -17.24
CA TYR A 144 10.97 -2.34 -17.83
C TYR A 144 10.81 -1.03 -18.60
N ASP A 145 9.72 -0.89 -19.34
CA ASP A 145 9.40 0.32 -20.12
C ASP A 145 8.87 1.47 -19.24
N PHE A 146 8.52 1.19 -17.98
CA PHE A 146 7.98 2.15 -17.01
C PHE A 146 8.70 2.05 -15.65
N PRO A 147 10.03 2.25 -15.60
CA PRO A 147 10.86 1.91 -14.43
C PRO A 147 10.58 2.76 -13.19
N ASP A 148 9.93 3.91 -13.36
CA ASP A 148 9.66 4.87 -12.28
C ASP A 148 8.17 4.84 -11.83
N LYS A 149 7.38 3.88 -12.32
CA LYS A 149 5.94 3.78 -12.01
C LYS A 149 5.62 2.46 -11.32
N PHE A 150 5.14 2.55 -10.08
CA PHE A 150 4.63 1.39 -9.36
C PHE A 150 3.34 0.89 -10.01
N ILE A 151 3.25 -0.43 -10.21
CA ILE A 151 2.10 -1.07 -10.84
C ILE A 151 0.86 -0.87 -9.97
N GLY A 152 0.96 -1.12 -8.67
CA GLY A 152 -0.17 -1.01 -7.75
C GLY A 152 -0.80 0.38 -7.75
N GLU A 153 0.03 1.42 -7.72
CA GLU A 153 -0.41 2.82 -7.79
C GLU A 153 -1.04 3.12 -9.15
N SER A 154 -0.36 2.82 -10.25
CA SER A 154 -0.85 3.13 -11.60
C SER A 154 -2.14 2.39 -11.94
N PHE A 155 -2.29 1.14 -11.48
CA PHE A 155 -3.51 0.37 -11.63
C PHE A 155 -4.65 0.98 -10.83
N SER A 156 -4.39 1.45 -9.60
CA SER A 156 -5.42 2.11 -8.78
C SER A 156 -5.90 3.45 -9.37
N VAL A 157 -5.01 4.13 -10.11
CA VAL A 157 -5.32 5.38 -10.82
C VAL A 157 -6.15 5.12 -12.08
N PHE A 158 -5.87 4.03 -12.80
CA PHE A 158 -6.51 3.74 -14.09
C PHE A 158 -7.83 2.97 -13.95
N PHE A 159 -7.90 1.99 -13.03
CA PHE A 159 -9.04 1.10 -12.89
C PHE A 159 -9.97 1.50 -11.75
N ILE A 160 -11.27 1.38 -12.00
CA ILE A 160 -12.37 1.55 -11.06
C ILE A 160 -12.60 0.22 -10.32
N ASP A 161 -12.85 0.29 -9.01
CA ASP A 161 -13.16 -0.85 -8.14
C ASP A 161 -12.14 -2.00 -8.22
N GLY A 162 -10.87 -1.66 -8.43
CA GLY A 162 -9.78 -2.64 -8.59
C GLY A 162 -9.51 -3.43 -7.31
N TYR A 163 -9.30 -4.74 -7.45
CA TYR A 163 -8.83 -5.59 -6.35
C TYR A 163 -7.80 -6.62 -6.82
N TRP A 164 -7.05 -7.13 -5.85
CA TRP A 164 -5.98 -8.10 -6.05
C TRP A 164 -6.35 -9.41 -5.35
N ASP A 165 -6.07 -10.53 -6.00
CA ASP A 165 -6.18 -11.88 -5.44
C ASP A 165 -4.91 -12.68 -5.74
N TYR A 166 -4.76 -13.81 -5.05
CA TYR A 166 -3.64 -14.71 -5.22
C TYR A 166 -4.12 -16.16 -5.24
N PHE A 167 -3.53 -16.95 -6.13
CA PHE A 167 -3.71 -18.40 -6.13
C PHE A 167 -2.45 -19.10 -6.64
N VAL A 168 -2.35 -20.40 -6.33
CA VAL A 168 -1.32 -21.27 -6.92
C VAL A 168 -1.93 -22.00 -8.11
N SER A 169 -1.32 -21.88 -9.28
CA SER A 169 -1.80 -22.54 -10.50
C SER A 169 -1.69 -24.07 -10.41
N SER A 170 -2.30 -24.79 -11.35
CA SER A 170 -2.16 -26.25 -11.45
C SER A 170 -0.72 -26.72 -11.69
N ASP A 171 0.11 -25.84 -12.25
CA ASP A 171 1.54 -26.07 -12.51
C ASP A 171 2.43 -25.62 -11.35
N ASN A 172 1.81 -25.33 -10.19
CA ASN A 172 2.49 -24.91 -8.96
C ASN A 172 3.27 -23.59 -9.10
N LEU A 173 2.72 -22.66 -9.88
CA LEU A 173 3.23 -21.29 -10.00
C LEU A 173 2.43 -20.36 -9.09
N ASP A 174 3.10 -19.42 -8.44
CA ASP A 174 2.45 -18.32 -7.73
C ASP A 174 1.84 -17.36 -8.75
N VAL A 175 0.53 -17.15 -8.68
CA VAL A 175 -0.19 -16.25 -9.57
C VAL A 175 -0.86 -15.16 -8.76
N VAL A 176 -0.58 -13.92 -9.13
CA VAL A 176 -1.31 -12.75 -8.65
C VAL A 176 -2.29 -12.35 -9.73
N GLU A 177 -3.55 -12.19 -9.37
CA GLU A 177 -4.60 -11.73 -10.26
C GLU A 177 -5.03 -10.32 -9.84
N PHE A 178 -5.16 -9.44 -10.82
CA PHE A 178 -5.81 -8.15 -10.64
C PHE A 178 -7.09 -8.12 -11.47
N VAL A 179 -8.18 -7.68 -10.86
CA VAL A 179 -9.45 -7.42 -11.54
C VAL A 179 -9.82 -5.96 -11.32
N GLY A 180 -10.16 -5.25 -12.39
CA GLY A 180 -10.59 -3.86 -12.33
C GLY A 180 -11.47 -3.48 -13.51
N SER A 181 -12.32 -2.47 -13.32
CA SER A 181 -13.18 -1.95 -14.39
C SER A 181 -12.56 -0.71 -15.01
N PHE A 182 -12.76 -0.48 -16.30
CA PHE A 182 -12.28 0.71 -16.99
C PHE A 182 -13.24 1.05 -18.13
N TYR A 183 -13.23 2.31 -18.55
CA TYR A 183 -14.00 2.75 -19.69
C TYR A 183 -13.18 2.63 -20.97
N ASN A 184 -13.82 2.15 -22.03
CA ASN A 184 -13.30 2.17 -23.39
C ASN A 184 -14.38 2.72 -24.35
N GLU A 185 -14.08 2.73 -25.65
CA GLU A 185 -15.00 3.22 -26.70
C GLU A 185 -16.38 2.53 -26.72
N ASN A 186 -16.50 1.33 -26.14
CA ASN A 186 -17.73 0.56 -26.06
C ASN A 186 -18.43 0.70 -24.68
N GLY A 187 -17.90 1.52 -23.78
CA GLY A 187 -18.41 1.75 -22.43
C GLY A 187 -17.55 1.08 -21.35
N LEU A 188 -18.18 0.78 -20.21
CA LEU A 188 -17.51 0.14 -19.07
C LEU A 188 -17.21 -1.33 -19.39
N ALA A 189 -15.94 -1.72 -19.26
CA ALA A 189 -15.44 -3.08 -19.43
C ALA A 189 -14.66 -3.52 -18.19
N GLN A 190 -14.49 -4.82 -18.00
CA GLN A 190 -13.68 -5.41 -16.95
C GLN A 190 -12.38 -5.97 -17.52
N ALA A 191 -11.25 -5.61 -16.93
CA ALA A 191 -9.95 -6.21 -17.20
C ALA A 191 -9.57 -7.20 -16.09
N VAL A 192 -8.97 -8.32 -16.48
CA VAL A 192 -8.36 -9.31 -15.59
C VAL A 192 -6.92 -9.52 -16.03
N PHE A 193 -5.97 -9.06 -15.22
CA PHE A 193 -4.54 -9.35 -15.41
C PHE A 193 -4.13 -10.53 -14.52
N GLN A 194 -3.32 -11.44 -15.03
CA GLN A 194 -2.62 -12.41 -14.18
C GLN A 194 -1.11 -12.30 -14.38
N PHE A 195 -0.40 -12.33 -13.27
CA PHE A 195 1.04 -12.24 -13.19
C PHE A 195 1.57 -13.54 -12.60
N VAL A 196 2.52 -14.18 -13.28
CA VAL A 196 3.30 -15.27 -12.69
C VAL A 196 4.41 -14.64 -11.87
N VAL A 197 4.52 -15.00 -10.59
CA VAL A 197 5.46 -14.42 -9.64
C VAL A 197 6.50 -15.44 -9.23
N ASP A 198 7.77 -15.07 -9.32
CA ASP A 198 8.85 -15.77 -8.65
C ASP A 198 9.11 -15.08 -7.31
N VAL A 199 8.56 -15.66 -6.24
CA VAL A 199 8.68 -15.12 -4.88
C VAL A 199 10.13 -15.11 -4.39
N GLU A 200 10.96 -16.06 -4.83
CA GLU A 200 12.36 -16.16 -4.39
C GLU A 200 13.24 -15.12 -5.08
N GLN A 201 13.06 -14.92 -6.38
CA GLN A 201 13.79 -13.91 -7.16
C GLN A 201 13.17 -12.51 -7.08
N ARG A 202 11.96 -12.39 -6.52
CA ARG A 202 11.17 -11.15 -6.49
C ARG A 202 10.96 -10.56 -7.88
N THR A 203 10.65 -11.42 -8.84
CA THR A 203 10.35 -11.04 -10.22
C THR A 203 8.95 -11.49 -10.59
N PHE A 204 8.37 -10.87 -11.60
CA PHE A 204 7.08 -11.26 -12.15
C PHE A 204 7.05 -11.04 -13.65
N GLU A 205 6.13 -11.75 -14.32
CA GLU A 205 5.83 -11.57 -15.73
C GLU A 205 4.31 -11.54 -15.91
N VAL A 206 3.81 -10.76 -16.87
CA VAL A 206 2.39 -10.78 -17.25
C VAL A 206 2.14 -12.03 -18.07
N GLU A 207 1.28 -12.90 -17.58
CA GLU A 207 0.93 -14.16 -18.25
C GLU A 207 -0.41 -14.06 -18.99
N TYR A 208 -1.33 -13.23 -18.49
CA TYR A 208 -2.69 -13.17 -19.01
C TYR A 208 -3.29 -11.76 -18.93
N LEU A 209 -4.05 -11.42 -19.97
CA LEU A 209 -5.04 -10.35 -19.96
C LEU A 209 -6.37 -10.87 -20.52
N GLY A 210 -7.44 -10.69 -19.77
CA GLY A 210 -8.82 -10.83 -20.22
C GLY A 210 -9.52 -9.48 -20.22
N ILE A 211 -10.33 -9.19 -21.23
CA ILE A 211 -11.25 -8.05 -21.25
C ILE A 211 -12.65 -8.59 -21.52
N ASP A 212 -13.60 -8.37 -20.61
CA ASP A 212 -14.97 -8.90 -20.65
C ASP A 212 -15.01 -10.41 -20.97
N ASP A 213 -14.23 -11.19 -20.21
CA ASP A 213 -14.06 -12.65 -20.37
C ASP A 213 -13.42 -13.10 -21.70
N VAL A 214 -12.89 -12.16 -22.50
CA VAL A 214 -12.17 -12.47 -23.74
C VAL A 214 -10.68 -12.35 -23.51
N THR A 215 -9.96 -13.47 -23.68
CA THR A 215 -8.49 -13.50 -23.65
C THR A 215 -7.91 -12.64 -24.76
N GLN A 216 -6.94 -11.81 -24.40
CA GLN A 216 -6.25 -10.88 -25.28
C GLN A 216 -4.87 -11.40 -25.67
N ASP A 217 -4.32 -10.87 -26.76
CA ASP A 217 -2.95 -11.17 -27.20
C ASP A 217 -1.92 -10.20 -26.61
N GLU A 218 -0.63 -10.49 -26.79
CA GLU A 218 0.48 -9.66 -26.31
C GLU A 218 0.40 -8.21 -26.82
N THR A 219 -0.07 -8.00 -28.05
CA THR A 219 -0.20 -6.63 -28.60
C THR A 219 -1.24 -5.82 -27.85
N MET A 220 -2.35 -6.44 -27.46
CA MET A 220 -3.35 -5.80 -26.63
C MET A 220 -2.87 -5.61 -25.18
N ILE A 221 -2.07 -6.53 -24.63
CA ILE A 221 -1.41 -6.33 -23.33
C ILE A 221 -0.54 -5.07 -23.38
N ASP A 222 0.34 -4.94 -24.38
CA ASP A 222 1.19 -3.77 -24.55
C ASP A 222 0.37 -2.50 -24.73
N THR A 223 -0.72 -2.56 -25.49
CA THR A 223 -1.63 -1.42 -25.70
C THR A 223 -2.26 -1.00 -24.38
N MET A 224 -2.76 -1.95 -23.58
CA MET A 224 -3.37 -1.67 -22.28
C MET A 224 -2.35 -1.12 -21.29
N LEU A 225 -1.15 -1.71 -21.21
CA LEU A 225 -0.07 -1.20 -20.35
C LEU A 225 0.34 0.22 -20.78
N ASN A 226 0.43 0.51 -22.07
CA ASN A 226 0.63 1.89 -22.54
C ASN A 226 -0.55 2.80 -22.14
N SER A 227 -1.78 2.34 -22.17
CA SER A 227 -2.94 3.11 -21.69
C SER A 227 -2.83 3.44 -20.19
N ILE A 228 -2.40 2.48 -19.38
CA ILE A 228 -2.23 2.64 -17.93
C ILE A 228 -1.04 3.55 -17.61
N PHE A 229 0.10 3.32 -18.25
CA PHE A 229 1.39 3.90 -17.83
C PHE A 229 1.92 5.00 -18.75
N ALA A 230 1.59 5.00 -20.04
CA ALA A 230 2.15 5.93 -21.03
C ALA A 230 1.19 7.05 -21.45
N THR A 231 -0.03 7.11 -20.92
CA THR A 231 -1.01 8.11 -21.36
C THR A 231 -0.73 9.49 -20.82
N LYS A 232 -1.12 10.48 -21.62
CA LYS A 232 -1.22 11.87 -21.19
C LYS A 232 -2.16 12.00 -19.97
N ILE A 233 -3.15 11.10 -19.82
CA ILE A 233 -3.97 10.99 -18.60
C ILE A 233 -3.09 10.77 -17.38
N ALA A 234 -2.20 9.76 -17.40
CA ALA A 234 -1.30 9.50 -16.28
C ALA A 234 -0.34 10.68 -16.01
N VAL A 235 0.07 11.41 -17.05
CA VAL A 235 0.86 12.64 -16.90
C VAL A 235 0.09 13.67 -16.08
N VAL A 236 -1.19 13.91 -16.40
CA VAL A 236 -2.02 14.89 -15.68
C VAL A 236 -2.39 14.40 -14.28
N LYS A 237 -2.87 13.16 -14.15
CA LYS A 237 -3.32 12.58 -12.86
C LYS A 237 -2.20 12.52 -11.83
N ASN A 238 -0.99 12.16 -12.23
CA ASN A 238 0.15 12.00 -11.30
C ASN A 238 0.95 13.30 -11.11
N SER A 239 0.50 14.41 -11.69
CA SER A 239 1.11 15.73 -11.54
C SER A 239 0.33 16.61 -10.57
N TYR A 240 0.88 17.79 -10.31
CA TYR A 240 0.23 18.84 -9.53
C TYR A 240 -0.18 19.97 -10.46
N PHE A 241 -1.43 20.45 -10.34
CA PHE A 241 -1.91 21.54 -11.19
C PHE A 241 -1.15 22.84 -10.94
N ASP A 242 -0.85 23.15 -9.68
CA ASP A 242 -0.12 24.35 -9.28
C ASP A 242 0.83 24.03 -8.12
N VAL A 243 1.89 24.83 -7.96
CA VAL A 243 2.87 24.73 -6.88
C VAL A 243 2.23 24.87 -5.49
N TYR A 244 1.04 25.47 -5.40
CA TYR A 244 0.29 25.61 -4.15
C TYR A 244 -0.48 24.34 -3.73
N TYR A 245 -0.72 23.41 -4.67
CA TYR A 245 -1.51 22.19 -4.46
C TYR A 245 -0.65 20.93 -4.64
N ASN A 246 0.53 20.90 -3.98
CA ASN A 246 1.55 19.87 -4.23
C ASN A 246 1.59 18.72 -3.20
N TRP A 247 0.62 18.65 -2.28
CA TRP A 247 0.56 17.64 -1.22
C TRP A 247 -0.33 16.44 -1.59
N MET A 248 -1.07 16.54 -2.68
CA MET A 248 -1.95 15.51 -3.25
C MET A 248 -1.93 15.70 -4.76
N THR A 249 -1.84 14.62 -5.52
CA THR A 249 -1.84 14.69 -7.00
C THR A 249 -3.19 15.14 -7.53
N LEU A 250 -3.23 15.66 -8.76
CA LEU A 250 -4.49 16.13 -9.35
C LEU A 250 -5.50 14.99 -9.50
N GLY A 251 -5.04 13.79 -9.83
CA GLY A 251 -5.86 12.59 -9.91
C GLY A 251 -6.47 12.23 -8.57
N GLU A 252 -5.67 12.12 -7.51
CA GLU A 252 -6.17 11.83 -6.15
C GLU A 252 -7.20 12.87 -5.68
N ALA A 253 -6.93 14.16 -5.94
CA ALA A 253 -7.80 15.25 -5.55
C ALA A 253 -9.16 15.19 -6.25
N PHE A 254 -9.16 14.96 -7.56
CA PHE A 254 -10.38 14.95 -8.37
C PHE A 254 -11.17 13.66 -8.14
N ASP A 255 -10.52 12.49 -8.16
CA ASP A 255 -11.16 11.19 -7.94
C ASP A 255 -11.73 11.08 -6.51
N GLY A 256 -11.10 11.76 -5.54
CA GLY A 256 -11.58 11.79 -4.16
C GLY A 256 -12.73 12.77 -3.91
N PHE A 257 -12.86 13.81 -4.72
CA PHE A 257 -13.86 14.87 -4.52
C PHE A 257 -15.13 14.69 -5.36
N PHE A 258 -14.99 14.33 -6.63
CA PHE A 258 -16.11 14.21 -7.56
C PHE A 258 -16.74 12.82 -7.51
N TYR A 259 -18.06 12.77 -7.66
CA TYR A 259 -18.81 11.55 -7.93
C TYR A 259 -18.78 11.23 -9.42
N ASP A 260 -18.85 9.94 -9.76
CA ASP A 260 -18.86 9.44 -11.14
C ASP A 260 -17.69 10.00 -11.98
N ALA A 261 -16.53 10.17 -11.34
CA ALA A 261 -15.31 10.70 -11.95
C ALA A 261 -14.85 9.83 -13.13
N TYR A 262 -14.55 10.48 -14.25
CA TYR A 262 -14.12 9.83 -15.48
C TYR A 262 -13.04 10.67 -16.17
N TRP A 263 -12.02 10.00 -16.70
CA TRP A 263 -10.93 10.64 -17.44
C TRP A 263 -10.85 10.02 -18.84
N ASP A 264 -10.64 10.87 -19.83
CA ASP A 264 -10.46 10.49 -21.23
C ASP A 264 -9.22 11.18 -21.81
N TYR A 265 -8.74 10.66 -22.93
CA TYR A 265 -7.69 11.27 -23.72
C TYR A 265 -8.00 11.17 -25.22
N PHE A 266 -7.82 12.28 -25.92
CA PHE A 266 -7.94 12.33 -27.36
C PHE A 266 -6.99 13.38 -27.96
N VAL A 267 -6.68 13.21 -29.24
CA VAL A 267 -6.02 14.25 -30.03
C VAL A 267 -7.10 15.12 -30.67
N SER A 268 -7.07 16.42 -30.40
CA SER A 268 -8.06 17.39 -30.90
C SER A 268 -7.99 17.55 -32.41
N THR A 269 -8.96 18.24 -33.02
CA THR A 269 -8.93 18.55 -34.46
C THR A 269 -7.80 19.51 -34.86
N ASP A 270 -7.20 20.17 -33.88
CA ASP A 270 -6.06 21.08 -34.05
C ASP A 270 -4.72 20.40 -33.65
N ASP A 271 -4.71 19.06 -33.56
CA ASP A 271 -3.57 18.22 -33.20
C ASP A 271 -3.01 18.46 -31.78
N PHE A 272 -3.87 18.83 -30.82
CA PHE A 272 -3.51 18.95 -29.40
C PHE A 272 -3.79 17.66 -28.64
N ASP A 273 -2.85 17.23 -27.79
CA ASP A 273 -3.06 16.16 -26.82
C ASP A 273 -3.96 16.67 -25.69
N ILE A 274 -5.22 16.24 -25.65
CA ILE A 274 -6.18 16.67 -24.63
C ILE A 274 -6.45 15.53 -23.66
N VAL A 275 -6.30 15.81 -22.38
CA VAL A 275 -6.85 15.00 -21.29
C VAL A 275 -8.12 15.66 -20.81
N GLU A 276 -9.23 14.94 -20.87
CA GLU A 276 -10.53 15.42 -20.44
C GLU A 276 -10.96 14.71 -19.16
N PHE A 277 -11.55 15.45 -18.24
CA PHE A 277 -12.11 14.97 -17.00
C PHE A 277 -13.60 15.31 -16.95
N HIS A 278 -14.41 14.37 -16.50
CA HIS A 278 -15.81 14.55 -16.15
C HIS A 278 -16.03 14.15 -14.70
N GLY A 279 -16.92 14.86 -14.02
CA GLY A 279 -17.34 14.50 -12.68
C GLY A 279 -18.56 15.27 -12.24
N SER A 280 -19.27 14.75 -11.24
CA SER A 280 -20.40 15.44 -10.62
C SER A 280 -20.11 15.76 -9.15
N PHE A 281 -20.70 16.82 -8.62
CA PHE A 281 -20.48 17.24 -7.24
C PHE A 281 -21.66 18.05 -6.68
N ASP A 282 -21.69 18.24 -5.37
CA ASP A 282 -22.69 19.08 -4.70
C ASP A 282 -22.13 20.49 -4.47
N LEU A 283 -22.64 21.47 -5.21
CA LEU A 283 -22.29 22.88 -5.07
C LEU A 283 -23.22 23.56 -4.07
N GLY A 284 -23.03 23.25 -2.79
CA GLY A 284 -23.79 23.87 -1.70
C GLY A 284 -25.28 23.50 -1.69
N GLY A 285 -25.58 22.22 -1.91
CA GLY A 285 -26.92 21.65 -1.99
C GLY A 285 -27.51 21.59 -3.39
N ILE A 286 -26.74 21.96 -4.42
CA ILE A 286 -27.15 21.95 -5.82
C ILE A 286 -26.23 20.97 -6.58
N PRO A 287 -26.76 19.86 -7.12
CA PRO A 287 -25.99 18.97 -7.98
C PRO A 287 -25.50 19.72 -9.23
N ALA A 288 -24.22 19.55 -9.55
CA ALA A 288 -23.58 20.15 -10.72
C ALA A 288 -22.63 19.13 -11.36
N GLU A 289 -22.42 19.27 -12.66
CA GLU A 289 -21.48 18.47 -13.46
C GLU A 289 -20.36 19.35 -14.00
N VAL A 290 -19.14 18.83 -14.03
CA VAL A 290 -17.98 19.50 -14.62
C VAL A 290 -17.44 18.71 -15.80
N LEU A 291 -16.92 19.45 -16.77
CA LEU A 291 -16.02 18.94 -17.79
C LEU A 291 -14.77 19.83 -17.77
N VAL A 292 -13.59 19.24 -17.64
CA VAL A 292 -12.30 19.94 -17.57
C VAL A 292 -11.36 19.31 -18.58
N GLN A 293 -10.74 20.12 -19.44
CA GLN A 293 -9.75 19.68 -20.42
C GLN A 293 -8.39 20.30 -20.13
N PHE A 294 -7.35 19.49 -20.20
CA PHE A 294 -5.96 19.87 -20.08
C PHE A 294 -5.24 19.60 -21.41
N GLU A 295 -4.51 20.60 -21.91
CA GLU A 295 -3.60 20.42 -23.04
C GLU A 295 -2.26 19.94 -22.50
N VAL A 296 -1.76 18.80 -22.99
CA VAL A 296 -0.57 18.13 -22.44
C VAL A 296 0.58 18.12 -23.44
N TYR A 297 1.65 18.83 -23.12
CA TYR A 297 2.81 18.99 -23.99
C TYR A 297 3.74 17.76 -23.99
N ASP A 298 4.66 17.72 -24.95
CA ASP A 298 5.63 16.62 -25.12
C ASP A 298 6.61 16.50 -23.94
N ASP A 299 6.87 17.59 -23.23
CA ASP A 299 7.75 17.60 -22.05
C ASP A 299 7.04 17.16 -20.76
N GLY A 300 5.77 16.75 -20.86
CA GLY A 300 4.94 16.31 -19.74
C GLY A 300 4.33 17.44 -18.92
N SER A 301 4.58 18.71 -19.28
CA SER A 301 3.81 19.83 -18.71
C SER A 301 2.40 19.88 -19.31
N PHE A 302 1.47 20.55 -18.64
CA PHE A 302 0.11 20.73 -19.13
C PHE A 302 -0.50 22.03 -18.61
N ASP A 303 -1.47 22.56 -19.34
CA ASP A 303 -2.24 23.76 -18.98
C ASP A 303 -3.74 23.47 -19.00
N LEU A 304 -4.52 24.23 -18.23
CA LEU A 304 -5.97 24.24 -18.37
C LEU A 304 -6.35 24.77 -19.76
N TYR A 305 -6.96 23.93 -20.58
CA TYR A 305 -7.36 24.26 -21.94
C TYR A 305 -8.80 24.76 -22.00
N TYR A 306 -9.72 24.02 -21.38
CA TYR A 306 -11.15 24.34 -21.35
C TYR A 306 -11.76 23.81 -20.07
N TRP A 307 -12.78 24.47 -19.54
CA TRP A 307 -13.65 23.84 -18.55
C TRP A 307 -15.03 24.50 -18.49
N GLU A 308 -15.99 23.74 -18.00
CA GLU A 308 -17.37 24.15 -17.85
C GLU A 308 -18.03 23.56 -16.60
N ILE A 309 -19.11 24.20 -16.18
CA ILE A 309 -20.06 23.68 -15.19
C ILE A 309 -21.44 23.64 -15.87
N ASP A 310 -22.11 22.48 -15.81
CA ASP A 310 -23.44 22.25 -16.40
C ASP A 310 -23.57 22.68 -17.87
N GLY A 311 -22.52 22.48 -18.67
CA GLY A 311 -22.49 22.85 -20.10
C GLY A 311 -22.20 24.34 -20.38
N TYR A 312 -21.81 25.12 -19.37
CA TYR A 312 -21.45 26.53 -19.53
C TYR A 312 -19.96 26.74 -19.22
N TYR A 313 -19.22 27.23 -20.22
CA TYR A 313 -17.83 27.63 -20.05
C TYR A 313 -17.66 28.61 -18.90
N GLU A 314 -16.64 28.37 -18.07
CA GLU A 314 -16.35 29.18 -16.89
C GLU A 314 -14.94 29.80 -16.93
N SER A 315 -14.73 30.84 -16.11
CA SER A 315 -13.44 31.55 -16.08
C SER A 315 -12.34 30.75 -15.35
N VAL A 316 -11.08 30.94 -15.73
CA VAL A 316 -9.93 30.33 -14.99
C VAL A 316 -9.94 30.66 -13.49
N ASN A 317 -10.41 31.85 -13.10
CA ASN A 317 -10.53 32.21 -11.68
C ASN A 317 -11.55 31.33 -10.96
N ALA A 318 -12.65 30.97 -11.63
CA ALA A 318 -13.63 30.05 -11.06
C ALA A 318 -13.07 28.63 -10.97
N PHE A 319 -12.15 28.23 -11.87
CA PHE A 319 -11.46 26.95 -11.75
C PHE A 319 -10.55 26.92 -10.51
N TYR A 320 -9.79 27.99 -10.27
CA TYR A 320 -8.99 28.10 -9.04
C TYR A 320 -9.84 28.07 -7.76
N LEU A 321 -11.05 28.65 -7.76
CA LEU A 321 -11.97 28.54 -6.62
C LEU A 321 -12.49 27.10 -6.43
N LEU A 322 -12.69 26.35 -7.51
CA LEU A 322 -13.01 24.93 -7.45
C LEU A 322 -11.83 24.13 -6.88
N LEU A 323 -10.60 24.41 -7.30
CA LEU A 323 -9.40 23.80 -6.72
C LEU A 323 -9.28 24.12 -5.22
N GLU A 324 -9.57 25.36 -4.80
CA GLU A 324 -9.64 25.68 -3.37
C GLU A 324 -10.68 24.80 -2.66
N LEU A 325 -11.85 24.54 -3.25
CA LEU A 325 -12.87 23.66 -2.66
C LEU A 325 -12.43 22.19 -2.58
N ILE A 326 -11.68 21.71 -3.56
CA ILE A 326 -11.20 20.32 -3.62
C ILE A 326 -10.09 20.07 -2.59
N TYR A 327 -9.17 21.02 -2.43
CA TYR A 327 -7.97 20.88 -1.61
C TYR A 327 -8.12 21.44 -0.17
N TYR A 328 -9.30 21.95 0.23
CA TYR A 328 -9.60 22.38 1.60
C TYR A 328 -10.58 21.43 2.30
#